data_AF-A0A078IAD9-F1
#
_entry.id   AF-A0A078IAD9-F1
#
_cell.length_a   1.000
_cell.length_b   1.000
_cell.length_c   1.000
_cell.angle_alpha   90.00
_cell.angle_beta   90.00
_cell.angle_gamma   90.00
#
_symmetry.space_group_name_H-M   'P 1'
#
loop_
_entity.id
_entity.type
_entity.pdbx_description
1 polymer ?
#
loop_
_entity_poly.entity_id
_entity_poly.type
_entity_poly.pdbx_seq_one_letter_code
_entity_poly.pdbx_strand_id
1 'polypeptide(L)'
;MRKHSIRESLKSFFEPHLHPDNAELLKGTKTEIDEKVKRILGIIESGDIEADESKREVVAEVVKEFYRDYESLYNQYGDLTGEIRNKVHGKGENESSSSSSDSDSDSDKKSKRNGRADNDMKQIEAANLEIADLKRKLETTLEEKEAEHQETLKKLKESEDIIGDLRLETDKLATENKELNQKLEAAGEAESDLNQKLEREKQEKAALLNQLNDVQNALLEQEAAYNTLSQEHKQVNGLFQEREATIKKLTEDYKQAREMLEEYMSKLEETERRMQETGKDVASREAEIEELQETVERLRNQVEMKGEEVENLMEKMNNIEVKLRLSNQKLRVTEQVLREREEELKSVEAKHLEKQALLQEKIVMTHETYGGLIKEMSERLNYRFQDLSEKVEVRLGGFEETVVEATKMVLKAKECVGEMKKEKEEMEKGKEEMEKKLEGQVREGEREKEELKESLLGLGEEKREAIRQLCVWTEHHRDRCEYLEEVLSKMVVARGQRRSQRA
;
A
#
# COMPACT_ATOMS: atom_id res chain seq x y z
N MET A 1 -4.57 17.71 107.76
CA MET A 1 -5.41 16.52 107.49
C MET A 1 -6.11 16.48 106.11
N ARG A 2 -6.56 17.57 105.46
CA ARG A 2 -7.40 17.46 104.22
C ARG A 2 -6.77 16.86 102.94
N LYS A 3 -5.44 16.68 102.83
CA LYS A 3 -4.80 16.19 101.59
C LYS A 3 -4.77 14.67 101.42
N HIS A 4 -4.86 13.87 102.49
CA HIS A 4 -4.77 12.40 102.38
C HIS A 4 -6.08 11.75 101.96
N SER A 5 -7.21 12.12 102.57
CA SER A 5 -8.54 11.59 102.21
C SER A 5 -8.83 11.69 100.70
N ILE A 6 -8.55 12.82 100.06
CA ILE A 6 -8.74 12.98 98.61
C ILE A 6 -7.84 12.00 97.82
N ARG A 7 -6.61 11.79 98.28
CA ARG A 7 -5.68 10.85 97.63
C ARG A 7 -6.10 9.40 97.81
N GLU A 8 -6.56 9.03 98.99
CA GLU A 8 -6.99 7.67 99.31
C GLU A 8 -8.29 7.32 98.58
N SER A 9 -9.24 8.25 98.50
CA SER A 9 -10.43 8.09 97.66
C SER A 9 -10.12 8.02 96.15
N LEU A 10 -9.17 8.82 95.65
CA LEU A 10 -8.71 8.69 94.25
C LEU A 10 -7.98 7.36 94.03
N LYS A 11 -7.17 6.91 95.00
CA LYS A 11 -6.48 5.63 94.93
C LYS A 11 -7.48 4.47 94.90
N SER A 12 -8.41 4.38 95.84
CA SER A 12 -9.40 3.29 95.88
C SER A 12 -10.34 3.28 94.66
N PHE A 13 -10.58 4.44 94.03
CA PHE A 13 -11.41 4.52 92.83
C PHE A 13 -10.67 4.13 91.53
N PHE A 14 -9.36 4.42 91.40
CA PHE A 14 -8.58 4.11 90.19
C PHE A 14 -7.70 2.84 90.28
N GLU A 15 -7.43 2.32 91.48
CA GLU A 15 -6.62 1.11 91.69
C GLU A 15 -7.17 -0.16 91.01
N PRO A 16 -8.50 -0.41 90.94
CA PRO A 16 -9.05 -1.50 90.11
C PRO A 16 -8.82 -1.31 88.61
N HIS A 17 -8.76 -0.06 88.13
CA HIS A 17 -8.64 0.26 86.70
C HIS A 17 -7.19 0.34 86.21
N LEU A 18 -6.22 0.51 87.12
CA LEU A 18 -4.78 0.62 86.81
C LEU A 18 -4.02 -0.71 86.79
N HIS A 19 -4.72 -1.84 86.96
CA HIS A 19 -4.14 -3.20 86.95
C HIS A 19 -3.36 -3.48 85.65
N PRO A 20 -2.19 -4.15 85.71
CA PRO A 20 -1.37 -4.42 84.53
C PRO A 20 -2.11 -5.27 83.48
N ASP A 21 -2.94 -6.21 83.93
CA ASP A 21 -3.70 -7.13 83.08
C ASP A 21 -4.70 -6.37 82.20
N ASN A 22 -5.32 -5.30 82.73
CA ASN A 22 -6.21 -4.42 81.96
C ASN A 22 -5.45 -3.65 80.87
N ALA A 23 -4.19 -3.27 81.12
CA ALA A 23 -3.36 -2.60 80.11
C ALA A 23 -2.89 -3.57 79.02
N GLU A 24 -2.65 -4.84 79.36
CA GLU A 24 -2.33 -5.89 78.40
C GLU A 24 -3.57 -6.27 77.55
N LEU A 25 -4.76 -6.34 78.15
CA LEU A 25 -6.03 -6.51 77.46
C LEU A 25 -6.37 -5.33 76.52
N LEU A 26 -6.13 -4.08 76.94
CA LEU A 26 -6.28 -2.90 76.06
C LEU A 26 -5.31 -2.95 74.87
N LYS A 27 -4.07 -3.39 75.10
CA LYS A 27 -3.08 -3.53 74.04
C LYS A 27 -3.45 -4.64 73.06
N GLY A 28 -3.95 -5.77 73.55
CA GLY A 28 -4.43 -6.88 72.73
C GLY A 28 -5.64 -6.50 71.88
N THR A 29 -6.62 -5.81 72.48
CA THR A 29 -7.80 -5.32 71.76
C THR A 29 -7.48 -4.23 70.75
N LYS A 30 -6.49 -3.34 70.99
CA LYS A 30 -5.95 -2.47 69.93
C LYS A 30 -5.40 -3.30 68.76
N THR A 31 -4.50 -4.26 69.00
CA THR A 31 -3.93 -5.06 67.90
C THR A 31 -5.00 -5.84 67.12
N GLU A 32 -6.07 -6.31 67.77
CA GLU A 32 -7.20 -6.96 67.11
C GLU A 32 -8.03 -5.99 66.24
N ILE A 33 -8.14 -4.72 66.65
CA ILE A 33 -8.78 -3.65 65.87
C ILE A 33 -7.90 -3.25 64.68
N ASP A 34 -6.60 -3.09 64.89
CA ASP A 34 -5.62 -2.77 63.84
C ASP A 34 -5.64 -3.84 62.72
N GLU A 35 -5.70 -5.13 63.08
CA GLU A 35 -5.86 -6.23 62.12
C GLU A 35 -7.21 -6.22 61.39
N LYS A 36 -8.32 -5.89 62.08
CA LYS A 36 -9.65 -5.78 61.46
C LYS A 36 -9.71 -4.63 60.46
N VAL A 37 -9.17 -3.46 60.80
CA VAL A 37 -9.11 -2.30 59.88
C VAL A 37 -8.22 -2.62 58.67
N LYS A 38 -7.06 -3.25 58.88
CA LYS A 38 -6.19 -3.70 57.79
C LYS A 38 -6.87 -4.70 56.87
N ARG A 39 -7.71 -5.60 57.41
CA ARG A 39 -8.52 -6.54 56.61
C ARG A 39 -9.61 -5.83 55.82
N ILE A 40 -10.30 -4.84 56.41
CA ILE A 40 -11.33 -4.04 55.74
C ILE A 40 -10.73 -3.25 54.57
N LEU A 41 -9.61 -2.54 54.80
CA LEU A 41 -8.90 -1.82 53.73
C LEU A 41 -8.43 -2.77 52.63
N GLY A 42 -7.90 -3.94 52.97
CA GLY A 42 -7.50 -4.96 51.99
C GLY A 42 -8.65 -5.46 51.09
N ILE A 43 -9.88 -5.53 51.60
CA ILE A 43 -11.08 -5.91 50.83
C ILE A 43 -11.59 -4.76 49.94
N ILE A 44 -11.41 -3.50 50.38
CA ILE A 44 -11.76 -2.33 49.56
C ILE A 44 -10.73 -2.14 48.43
N GLU A 45 -9.45 -2.35 48.72
CA GLU A 45 -8.32 -2.18 47.79
C GLU A 45 -8.12 -3.39 46.86
N SER A 46 -8.65 -4.59 47.18
CA SER A 46 -8.63 -5.75 46.26
C SER A 46 -9.66 -5.68 45.13
N GLY A 47 -10.70 -4.85 45.28
CA GLY A 47 -11.77 -4.72 44.30
C GLY A 47 -12.83 -5.84 44.33
N ASP A 48 -12.81 -6.74 45.34
CA ASP A 48 -13.77 -7.85 45.53
C ASP A 48 -15.23 -7.40 45.82
N ILE A 49 -15.53 -6.10 45.71
CA ILE A 49 -16.85 -5.51 45.85
C ILE A 49 -17.23 -4.86 44.51
N GLU A 50 -18.39 -5.24 43.96
CA GLU A 50 -19.02 -4.70 42.73
C GLU A 50 -19.50 -3.23 42.86
N ALA A 51 -18.73 -2.41 43.57
CA ALA A 51 -18.97 -0.98 43.74
C ALA A 51 -18.08 -0.15 42.80
N ASP A 52 -18.68 0.91 42.27
CA ASP A 52 -18.04 2.01 41.54
C ASP A 52 -16.74 2.47 42.23
N GLU A 53 -15.66 2.58 41.45
CA GLU A 53 -14.30 2.82 41.94
C GLU A 53 -14.20 4.09 42.77
N SER A 54 -14.86 5.16 42.33
CA SER A 54 -15.00 6.45 43.03
C SER A 54 -15.60 6.29 44.43
N LYS A 55 -16.46 5.29 44.63
CA LYS A 55 -17.10 4.99 45.92
C LYS A 55 -16.22 4.10 46.80
N ARG A 56 -15.42 3.20 46.21
CA ARG A 56 -14.39 2.43 46.94
C ARG A 56 -13.35 3.35 47.55
N GLU A 57 -12.87 4.34 46.78
CA GLU A 57 -11.91 5.34 47.24
C GLU A 57 -12.45 6.16 48.42
N VAL A 58 -13.65 6.75 48.30
CA VAL A 58 -14.30 7.50 49.40
C VAL A 58 -14.52 6.64 50.65
N VAL A 59 -14.89 5.36 50.52
CA VAL A 59 -15.04 4.47 51.68
C VAL A 59 -13.67 4.12 52.30
N ALA A 60 -12.62 3.94 51.49
CA ALA A 60 -11.26 3.74 52.00
C ALA A 60 -10.75 4.98 52.74
N GLU A 61 -11.03 6.19 52.25
CA GLU A 61 -10.71 7.45 52.95
C GLU A 61 -11.43 7.54 54.29
N VAL A 62 -12.76 7.36 54.33
CA VAL A 62 -13.54 7.41 55.59
C VAL A 62 -13.07 6.38 56.63
N VAL A 63 -12.66 5.18 56.20
CA VAL A 63 -12.07 4.17 57.10
C VAL A 63 -10.68 4.61 57.61
N LYS A 64 -9.85 5.22 56.76
CA LYS A 64 -8.54 5.78 57.15
C LYS A 64 -8.69 6.97 58.11
N GLU A 65 -9.71 7.81 57.91
CA GLU A 65 -10.08 8.92 58.80
C GLU A 65 -10.51 8.40 60.18
N PHE A 66 -11.47 7.48 60.23
CA PHE A 66 -11.97 6.90 61.49
C PHE A 66 -10.88 6.19 62.30
N TYR A 67 -9.98 5.47 61.63
CA TYR A 67 -8.86 4.78 62.30
C TYR A 67 -7.84 5.77 62.89
N ARG A 68 -7.53 6.87 62.18
CA ARG A 68 -6.68 7.95 62.68
C ARG A 68 -7.28 8.62 63.91
N ASP A 69 -8.59 8.83 63.93
CA ASP A 69 -9.29 9.44 65.06
C ASP A 69 -9.36 8.46 66.26
N TYR A 70 -9.57 7.16 66.01
CA TYR A 70 -9.43 6.10 67.03
C TYR A 70 -8.01 6.04 67.63
N GLU A 71 -6.97 6.10 66.80
CA GLU A 71 -5.58 6.09 67.27
C GLU A 71 -5.24 7.35 68.10
N SER A 72 -5.74 8.51 67.68
CA SER A 72 -5.65 9.75 68.46
C SER A 72 -6.30 9.61 69.84
N LEU A 73 -7.50 9.03 69.91
CA LEU A 73 -8.22 8.79 71.16
C LEU A 73 -7.50 7.76 72.06
N TYR A 74 -6.97 6.67 71.47
CA TYR A 74 -6.20 5.65 72.20
C TYR A 74 -4.94 6.24 72.85
N ASN A 75 -4.21 7.08 72.11
CA ASN A 75 -3.01 7.74 72.61
C ASN A 75 -3.33 8.70 73.77
N GLN A 76 -4.38 9.52 73.62
CA GLN A 76 -4.87 10.40 74.69
C GLN A 76 -5.28 9.63 75.96
N TYR A 77 -5.88 8.44 75.82
CA TYR A 77 -6.21 7.57 76.96
C TYR A 77 -4.95 7.03 77.65
N GLY A 78 -3.90 6.70 76.89
CA GLY A 78 -2.59 6.33 77.41
C GLY A 78 -1.94 7.43 78.24
N ASP A 79 -1.91 8.66 77.72
CA ASP A 79 -1.37 9.84 78.40
C ASP A 79 -2.13 10.14 79.72
N LEU A 80 -3.47 10.10 79.67
CA LEU A 80 -4.33 10.32 80.83
C LEU A 80 -4.11 9.25 81.92
N THR A 81 -3.92 7.98 81.51
CA THR A 81 -3.58 6.86 82.41
C THR A 81 -2.20 7.05 83.06
N GLY A 82 -1.23 7.60 82.32
CA GLY A 82 0.09 7.98 82.84
C GLY A 82 0.01 9.11 83.89
N GLU A 83 -0.78 10.16 83.63
CA GLU A 83 -0.99 11.25 84.58
C GLU A 83 -1.62 10.78 85.91
N ILE A 84 -2.64 9.91 85.84
CA ILE A 84 -3.30 9.38 87.05
C ILE A 84 -2.30 8.55 87.87
N ARG A 85 -1.53 7.66 87.22
CA ARG A 85 -0.49 6.83 87.87
C ARG A 85 0.53 7.68 88.65
N ASN A 86 0.94 8.82 88.09
CA ASN A 86 1.88 9.76 88.71
C ASN A 86 1.28 10.52 89.91
N LYS A 87 -0.02 10.86 89.89
CA LYS A 87 -0.68 11.57 91.00
C LYS A 87 -0.91 10.67 92.23
N VAL A 88 -1.16 9.37 92.02
CA VAL A 88 -1.55 8.44 93.11
C VAL A 88 -0.44 8.16 94.15
N HIS A 89 0.85 8.20 93.82
CA HIS A 89 1.92 7.70 94.71
C HIS A 89 2.79 8.79 95.38
N GLY A 90 2.66 9.05 96.70
CA GLY A 90 3.64 9.89 97.46
C GLY A 90 3.27 10.61 98.80
N LYS A 91 3.34 9.89 99.95
CA LYS A 91 3.73 10.28 101.36
C LYS A 91 3.06 11.41 102.23
N GLY A 92 2.77 11.14 103.55
CA GLY A 92 3.00 12.07 104.73
C GLY A 92 1.97 12.41 105.91
N GLU A 93 1.78 11.58 106.98
CA GLU A 93 1.77 11.85 108.51
C GLU A 93 0.61 12.45 109.49
N ASN A 94 0.38 11.82 110.72
CA ASN A 94 -0.02 12.14 112.22
C ASN A 94 -1.44 12.70 112.81
N GLU A 95 -1.98 12.70 114.12
CA GLU A 95 -1.79 12.24 115.61
C GLU A 95 -2.97 12.57 116.70
N SER A 96 -3.12 12.03 118.00
CA SER A 96 -4.05 12.46 119.20
C SER A 96 -4.20 11.65 120.62
N SER A 97 -4.58 12.22 121.86
CA SER A 97 -5.09 11.57 123.21
C SER A 97 -5.44 12.50 124.51
N SER A 98 -5.55 12.11 125.85
CA SER A 98 -6.75 11.77 126.78
C SER A 98 -6.65 11.83 128.43
N SER A 99 -7.76 11.79 129.27
CA SER A 99 -8.05 11.40 130.78
C SER A 99 -7.73 12.27 132.12
N SER A 100 -8.08 12.07 133.47
CA SER A 100 -9.24 11.66 134.44
C SER A 100 -8.95 11.69 136.05
N SER A 101 -9.89 11.84 137.10
CA SER A 101 -9.66 11.71 138.67
C SER A 101 -10.89 11.68 139.76
N ASP A 102 -10.70 11.89 141.14
CA ASP A 102 -11.34 11.30 142.44
C ASP A 102 -11.50 12.26 143.77
N SER A 103 -11.85 12.08 145.13
CA SER A 103 -12.42 11.12 146.24
C SER A 103 -12.69 11.74 147.75
N ASP A 104 -13.25 10.99 148.80
CA ASP A 104 -13.24 11.05 150.38
C ASP A 104 -14.11 12.00 151.36
N SER A 105 -14.33 12.00 152.76
CA SER A 105 -14.43 11.13 154.07
C SER A 105 -14.74 12.03 155.41
N ASP A 106 -14.98 11.81 156.78
CA ASP A 106 -15.19 10.83 157.98
C ASP A 106 -15.69 11.47 159.42
N SER A 107 -16.07 10.75 160.58
CA SER A 107 -15.81 11.02 162.12
C SER A 107 -16.83 10.74 163.39
N ASP A 108 -16.41 10.85 164.73
CA ASP A 108 -16.84 10.11 166.06
C ASP A 108 -17.37 10.85 167.42
N LYS A 109 -17.56 10.21 168.68
CA LYS A 109 -17.37 10.71 170.17
C LYS A 109 -17.87 9.86 171.49
N LYS A 110 -17.73 10.28 172.83
CA LYS A 110 -17.69 9.39 174.15
C LYS A 110 -17.81 9.98 175.68
N SER A 111 -18.20 9.25 176.81
CA SER A 111 -17.79 9.36 178.34
C SER A 111 -18.59 8.63 179.56
N LYS A 112 -18.32 8.80 180.93
CA LYS A 112 -18.66 7.85 182.13
C LYS A 112 -18.52 8.32 183.68
N ARG A 113 -19.03 7.59 184.77
CA ARG A 113 -18.73 7.50 186.32
C ARG A 113 -19.88 7.89 187.40
N ASN A 114 -19.95 7.71 188.79
CA ASN A 114 -19.65 6.77 189.97
C ASN A 114 -20.27 7.19 191.41
N GLY A 115 -20.37 6.36 192.54
CA GLY A 115 -20.73 6.76 193.99
C GLY A 115 -20.95 5.67 195.17
N ARG A 116 -21.02 5.99 196.53
CA ARG A 116 -21.38 5.12 197.77
C ARG A 116 -21.46 5.81 199.23
N ALA A 117 -22.29 5.30 200.19
CA ALA A 117 -22.13 5.11 201.72
C ALA A 117 -22.98 5.93 202.78
N ASP A 118 -23.19 5.65 204.11
CA ASP A 118 -23.41 4.45 205.04
C ASP A 118 -23.74 4.87 206.58
N ASN A 119 -24.32 4.00 207.49
CA ASN A 119 -24.44 4.00 209.05
C ASN A 119 -25.44 4.94 209.87
N ASP A 120 -25.80 4.88 211.21
CA ASP A 120 -25.95 3.87 212.37
C ASP A 120 -26.59 4.44 213.74
N MET A 121 -26.93 3.60 214.78
CA MET A 121 -27.12 3.75 216.29
C MET A 121 -28.48 4.05 217.08
N LYS A 122 -29.27 2.97 217.34
CA LYS A 122 -30.07 2.53 218.54
C LYS A 122 -31.05 3.42 219.37
N GLN A 123 -32.35 3.04 219.34
CA GLN A 123 -33.28 2.72 220.47
C GLN A 123 -34.68 2.24 219.93
N ILE A 124 -35.62 1.56 220.64
CA ILE A 124 -35.52 0.54 221.72
C ILE A 124 -36.80 -0.37 221.86
N GLU A 125 -36.58 -1.67 221.70
CA GLU A 125 -37.21 -2.91 222.24
C GLU A 125 -38.73 -3.15 222.47
N ALA A 126 -39.66 -2.19 222.57
CA ALA A 126 -41.09 -2.53 222.81
C ALA A 126 -41.90 -2.72 221.51
N ALA A 127 -41.86 -1.74 220.60
CA ALA A 127 -42.63 -1.77 219.34
C ALA A 127 -41.98 -2.65 218.25
N ASN A 128 -40.76 -3.15 218.48
CA ASN A 128 -39.95 -3.78 217.44
C ASN A 128 -40.50 -5.11 216.92
N LEU A 129 -41.28 -5.86 217.71
CA LEU A 129 -41.89 -7.12 217.25
C LEU A 129 -43.04 -6.89 216.26
N GLU A 130 -43.90 -5.91 216.54
CA GLU A 130 -45.06 -5.60 215.69
C GLU A 130 -44.63 -4.85 214.42
N ILE A 131 -43.65 -3.94 214.54
CA ILE A 131 -42.97 -3.34 213.39
C ILE A 131 -42.21 -4.40 212.57
N ALA A 132 -41.62 -5.43 213.19
CA ALA A 132 -40.94 -6.50 212.45
C ALA A 132 -41.91 -7.35 211.63
N ASP A 133 -43.07 -7.77 212.16
CA ASP A 133 -44.00 -8.59 211.37
C ASP A 133 -44.80 -7.77 210.34
N LEU A 134 -45.07 -6.48 210.61
CA LEU A 134 -45.59 -5.57 209.57
C LEU A 134 -44.56 -5.27 208.48
N LYS A 135 -43.29 -5.05 208.84
CA LYS A 135 -42.19 -4.98 207.86
C LYS A 135 -42.13 -6.26 207.05
N ARG A 136 -42.10 -7.44 207.69
CA ARG A 136 -41.98 -8.73 207.01
C ARG A 136 -43.12 -8.97 206.01
N LYS A 137 -44.36 -8.59 206.36
CA LYS A 137 -45.49 -8.62 205.42
C LYS A 137 -45.29 -7.65 204.25
N LEU A 138 -44.91 -6.39 204.53
CA LEU A 138 -44.73 -5.36 203.51
C LEU A 138 -43.57 -5.70 202.57
N GLU A 139 -42.49 -6.25 203.11
CA GLU A 139 -41.32 -6.79 202.41
C GLU A 139 -41.73 -7.97 201.52
N THR A 140 -42.49 -8.96 202.01
CA THR A 140 -43.01 -10.04 201.14
C THR A 140 -43.93 -9.52 200.03
N THR A 141 -44.80 -8.53 200.29
CA THR A 141 -45.63 -7.94 199.22
C THR A 141 -44.82 -7.09 198.24
N LEU A 142 -43.68 -6.55 198.68
CA LEU A 142 -42.77 -5.78 197.83
C LEU A 142 -41.90 -6.72 197.00
N GLU A 143 -41.42 -7.83 197.56
CA GLU A 143 -40.77 -8.92 196.83
C GLU A 143 -41.71 -9.55 195.78
N GLU A 144 -42.99 -9.80 196.14
CA GLU A 144 -44.01 -10.26 195.18
C GLU A 144 -44.24 -9.25 194.06
N LYS A 145 -44.32 -7.95 194.36
CA LYS A 145 -44.50 -6.91 193.33
C LYS A 145 -43.24 -6.60 192.53
N GLU A 146 -42.05 -6.74 193.10
CA GLU A 146 -40.80 -6.70 192.34
C GLU A 146 -40.65 -7.93 191.44
N ALA A 147 -41.12 -9.11 191.88
CA ALA A 147 -41.17 -10.30 191.03
C ALA A 147 -42.18 -10.14 189.87
N GLU A 148 -43.40 -9.65 190.12
CA GLU A 148 -44.36 -9.30 189.06
C GLU A 148 -43.80 -8.22 188.11
N HIS A 149 -43.11 -7.21 188.63
CA HIS A 149 -42.47 -6.19 187.80
C HIS A 149 -41.29 -6.73 186.99
N GLN A 150 -40.48 -7.65 187.54
CA GLN A 150 -39.44 -8.34 186.76
C GLN A 150 -40.03 -9.28 185.70
N GLU A 151 -41.14 -9.96 185.97
CA GLU A 151 -41.81 -10.83 185.00
C GLU A 151 -42.48 -10.01 183.88
N THR A 152 -43.16 -8.92 184.21
CA THR A 152 -43.73 -8.01 183.22
C THR A 152 -42.64 -7.28 182.42
N LEU A 153 -41.50 -6.92 183.02
CA LEU A 153 -40.34 -6.40 182.28
C LEU A 153 -39.68 -7.44 181.36
N LYS A 154 -39.70 -8.73 181.71
CA LYS A 154 -39.25 -9.81 180.81
C LYS A 154 -40.20 -9.94 179.62
N LYS A 155 -41.50 -10.09 179.88
CA LYS A 155 -42.54 -10.17 178.83
C LYS A 155 -42.59 -8.94 177.93
N LEU A 156 -42.33 -7.75 178.49
CA LEU A 156 -42.23 -6.52 177.71
C LEU A 156 -41.01 -6.54 176.79
N LYS A 157 -39.82 -6.94 177.29
CA LYS A 157 -38.64 -7.14 176.43
C LYS A 157 -38.84 -8.21 175.36
N GLU A 158 -39.40 -9.37 175.73
CA GLU A 158 -39.78 -10.42 174.78
C GLU A 158 -40.72 -9.88 173.69
N SER A 159 -41.65 -8.97 174.04
CA SER A 159 -42.51 -8.29 173.06
C SER A 159 -41.79 -7.21 172.24
N GLU A 160 -40.81 -6.49 172.81
CA GLU A 160 -39.97 -5.53 172.11
C GLU A 160 -39.04 -6.21 171.10
N ASP A 161 -38.45 -7.36 171.47
CA ASP A 161 -37.65 -8.22 170.61
C ASP A 161 -38.50 -8.75 169.44
N ILE A 162 -39.70 -9.28 169.71
CA ILE A 162 -40.67 -9.71 168.67
C ILE A 162 -41.09 -8.53 167.76
N ILE A 163 -41.29 -7.33 168.30
CA ILE A 163 -41.57 -6.13 167.50
C ILE A 163 -40.34 -5.72 166.66
N GLY A 164 -39.13 -5.95 167.16
CA GLY A 164 -37.88 -5.81 166.42
C GLY A 164 -37.81 -6.76 165.23
N ASP A 165 -38.01 -8.05 165.45
CA ASP A 165 -38.01 -9.08 164.40
C ASP A 165 -39.10 -8.82 163.34
N LEU A 166 -40.33 -8.48 163.77
CA LEU A 166 -41.42 -8.14 162.86
C LEU A 166 -41.13 -6.88 162.03
N ARG A 167 -40.42 -5.88 162.59
CA ARG A 167 -39.95 -4.71 161.84
C ARG A 167 -38.88 -5.10 160.82
N LEU A 168 -37.87 -5.88 161.23
CA LEU A 168 -36.84 -6.38 160.32
C LEU A 168 -37.44 -7.21 159.17
N GLU A 169 -38.46 -8.02 159.43
CA GLU A 169 -39.16 -8.77 158.38
C GLU A 169 -40.00 -7.85 157.48
N THR A 170 -40.65 -6.84 158.05
CA THR A 170 -41.38 -5.81 157.28
C THR A 170 -40.43 -5.01 156.38
N ASP A 171 -39.25 -4.66 156.87
CA ASP A 171 -38.23 -3.93 156.10
C ASP A 171 -37.62 -4.81 155.00
N LYS A 172 -37.35 -6.11 155.27
CA LYS A 172 -36.97 -7.09 154.23
C LYS A 172 -38.04 -7.16 153.13
N LEU A 173 -39.29 -7.41 153.50
CA LEU A 173 -40.40 -7.48 152.55
C LEU A 173 -40.58 -6.17 151.79
N ALA A 174 -40.32 -5.01 152.41
CA ALA A 174 -40.33 -3.72 151.74
C ALA A 174 -39.16 -3.52 150.77
N THR A 175 -37.98 -4.11 151.03
CA THR A 175 -36.88 -4.16 150.05
C THR A 175 -37.16 -5.15 148.91
N GLU A 176 -37.68 -6.34 149.20
CA GLU A 176 -38.05 -7.33 148.19
C GLU A 176 -39.15 -6.83 147.26
N ASN A 177 -40.18 -6.14 147.79
CA ASN A 177 -41.22 -5.52 146.96
C ASN A 177 -40.65 -4.41 146.06
N LYS A 178 -39.67 -3.62 146.52
CA LYS A 178 -38.99 -2.63 145.67
C LYS A 178 -38.18 -3.30 144.56
N GLU A 179 -37.42 -4.35 144.89
CA GLU A 179 -36.68 -5.13 143.89
C GLU A 179 -37.61 -5.80 142.88
N LEU A 180 -38.73 -6.37 143.32
CA LEU A 180 -39.71 -7.01 142.44
C LEU A 180 -40.41 -5.97 141.54
N ASN A 181 -40.72 -4.79 142.06
CA ASN A 181 -41.28 -3.70 141.26
C ASN A 181 -40.27 -3.19 140.21
N GLN A 182 -38.99 -3.01 140.57
CA GLN A 182 -37.93 -2.66 139.62
C GLN A 182 -37.72 -3.74 138.55
N LYS A 183 -37.80 -5.02 138.92
CA LYS A 183 -37.73 -6.15 137.97
C LYS A 183 -38.96 -6.19 137.06
N LEU A 184 -40.14 -5.81 137.54
CA LEU A 184 -41.38 -5.69 136.76
C LEU A 184 -41.32 -4.49 135.79
N GLU A 185 -40.83 -3.34 136.23
CA GLU A 185 -40.62 -2.15 135.41
C GLU A 185 -39.62 -2.44 134.28
N ALA A 186 -38.44 -3.00 134.60
CA ALA A 186 -37.45 -3.40 133.60
C ALA A 186 -37.95 -4.49 132.64
N ALA A 187 -38.81 -5.41 133.10
CA ALA A 187 -39.47 -6.39 132.23
C ALA A 187 -40.50 -5.74 131.28
N GLY A 188 -41.27 -4.77 131.76
CA GLY A 188 -42.22 -4.01 130.93
C GLY A 188 -41.53 -3.10 129.91
N GLU A 189 -40.40 -2.48 130.28
CA GLU A 189 -39.53 -1.78 129.33
C GLU A 189 -39.02 -2.74 128.26
N ALA A 190 -38.49 -3.90 128.64
CA ALA A 190 -38.02 -4.91 127.69
C ALA A 190 -39.13 -5.47 126.78
N GLU A 191 -40.35 -5.67 127.29
CA GLU A 191 -41.52 -6.09 126.50
C GLU A 191 -41.91 -5.02 125.48
N SER A 192 -41.96 -3.75 125.89
CA SER A 192 -42.20 -2.61 125.00
C SER A 192 -41.15 -2.54 123.89
N ASP A 193 -39.87 -2.69 124.24
CA ASP A 193 -38.74 -2.64 123.31
C ASP A 193 -38.75 -3.82 122.31
N LEU A 194 -39.11 -5.02 122.77
CA LEU A 194 -39.29 -6.21 121.92
C LEU A 194 -40.50 -6.08 121.00
N ASN A 195 -41.62 -5.56 121.48
CA ASN A 195 -42.81 -5.32 120.66
C ASN A 195 -42.55 -4.23 119.60
N GLN A 196 -41.81 -3.18 119.95
CA GLN A 196 -41.40 -2.14 118.99
C GLN A 196 -40.39 -2.67 117.95
N LYS A 197 -39.56 -3.67 118.28
CA LYS A 197 -38.72 -4.38 117.30
C LYS A 197 -39.57 -5.27 116.40
N LEU A 198 -40.53 -6.02 116.96
CA LEU A 198 -41.46 -6.86 116.22
C LEU A 198 -42.31 -6.08 115.20
N GLU A 199 -42.74 -4.85 115.52
CA GLU A 199 -43.45 -4.00 114.55
C GLU A 199 -42.55 -3.46 113.43
N ARG A 200 -41.26 -3.19 113.68
CA ARG A 200 -40.30 -2.88 112.60
C ARG A 200 -40.11 -4.07 111.69
N GLU A 201 -39.83 -5.26 112.24
CA GLU A 201 -39.68 -6.52 111.51
C GLU A 201 -40.93 -6.84 110.65
N LYS A 202 -42.14 -6.57 111.15
CA LYS A 202 -43.39 -6.69 110.37
C LYS A 202 -43.44 -5.70 109.19
N GLN A 203 -43.05 -4.45 109.40
CA GLN A 203 -43.04 -3.41 108.36
C GLN A 203 -41.97 -3.69 107.31
N GLU A 204 -40.77 -4.08 107.72
CA GLU A 204 -39.67 -4.47 106.83
C GLU A 204 -40.04 -5.73 106.03
N LYS A 205 -40.62 -6.76 106.68
CA LYS A 205 -41.15 -7.94 105.98
C LYS A 205 -42.24 -7.58 104.95
N ALA A 206 -43.14 -6.63 105.27
CA ALA A 206 -44.15 -6.18 104.32
C ALA A 206 -43.54 -5.41 103.13
N ALA A 207 -42.54 -4.56 103.38
CA ALA A 207 -41.80 -3.85 102.34
C ALA A 207 -41.04 -4.83 101.42
N LEU A 208 -40.35 -5.83 101.99
CA LEU A 208 -39.65 -6.89 101.26
C LEU A 208 -40.61 -7.76 100.45
N LEU A 209 -41.82 -8.04 100.95
CA LEU A 209 -42.84 -8.80 100.21
C LEU A 209 -43.34 -8.01 99.00
N ASN A 210 -43.58 -6.71 99.15
CA ASN A 210 -43.94 -5.84 98.02
C ASN A 210 -42.81 -5.79 96.98
N GLN A 211 -41.55 -5.58 97.41
CA GLN A 211 -40.39 -5.60 96.51
C GLN A 211 -40.22 -6.95 95.78
N LEU A 212 -40.46 -8.07 96.45
CA LEU A 212 -40.44 -9.41 95.85
C LEU A 212 -41.51 -9.53 94.75
N ASN A 213 -42.72 -9.02 95.01
CA ASN A 213 -43.83 -9.02 94.06
C ASN A 213 -43.56 -8.11 92.86
N ASP A 214 -42.99 -6.92 93.07
CA ASP A 214 -42.59 -5.99 92.01
C ASP A 214 -41.51 -6.60 91.11
N VAL A 215 -40.49 -7.26 91.69
CA VAL A 215 -39.46 -8.01 90.96
C VAL A 215 -40.06 -9.19 90.20
N GLN A 216 -41.04 -9.91 90.78
CA GLN A 216 -41.71 -11.02 90.11
C GLN A 216 -42.55 -10.55 88.92
N ASN A 217 -43.23 -9.41 89.01
CA ASN A 217 -43.95 -8.81 87.88
C ASN A 217 -42.98 -8.37 86.78
N ALA A 218 -41.89 -7.68 87.12
CA ALA A 218 -40.87 -7.27 86.16
C ALA A 218 -40.21 -8.47 85.43
N LEU A 219 -40.04 -9.60 86.12
CA LEU A 219 -39.53 -10.84 85.52
C LEU A 219 -40.53 -11.44 84.51
N LEU A 220 -41.83 -11.43 84.82
CA LEU A 220 -42.89 -11.89 83.90
C LEU A 220 -43.01 -10.97 82.67
N GLU A 221 -42.88 -9.66 82.84
CA GLU A 221 -42.82 -8.70 81.73
C GLU A 221 -41.58 -8.92 80.86
N GLN A 222 -40.42 -9.19 81.47
CA GLN A 222 -39.19 -9.52 80.74
C GLN A 222 -39.31 -10.85 79.96
N GLU A 223 -39.94 -11.88 80.54
CA GLU A 223 -40.20 -13.15 79.86
C GLU A 223 -41.18 -12.95 78.68
N ALA A 224 -42.23 -12.15 78.85
CA ALA A 224 -43.15 -11.81 77.77
C ALA A 224 -42.42 -11.09 76.61
N ALA A 225 -41.61 -10.07 76.93
CA ALA A 225 -40.82 -9.31 75.95
C ALA A 225 -39.76 -10.19 75.23
N TYR A 226 -39.13 -11.13 75.94
CA TYR A 226 -38.22 -12.10 75.35
C TYR A 226 -38.94 -13.04 74.37
N ASN A 227 -40.14 -13.51 74.72
CA ASN A 227 -40.93 -14.38 73.86
C ASN A 227 -41.43 -13.64 72.59
N THR A 228 -41.86 -12.38 72.68
CA THR A 228 -42.21 -11.58 71.50
C THR A 228 -40.99 -11.33 70.61
N LEU A 229 -39.84 -10.95 71.18
CA LEU A 229 -38.60 -10.74 70.43
C LEU A 229 -38.11 -12.04 69.75
N SER A 230 -38.27 -13.20 70.41
CA SER A 230 -37.99 -14.51 69.82
C SER A 230 -38.92 -14.84 68.64
N GLN A 231 -40.17 -14.38 68.67
CA GLN A 231 -41.11 -14.55 67.57
C GLN A 231 -40.80 -13.59 66.40
N GLU A 232 -40.48 -12.33 66.68
CA GLU A 232 -40.05 -11.35 65.67
C GLU A 232 -38.77 -11.80 64.96
N HIS A 233 -37.77 -12.29 65.71
CA HIS A 233 -36.53 -12.81 65.14
C HIS A 233 -36.78 -14.00 64.17
N LYS A 234 -37.72 -14.89 64.49
CA LYS A 234 -38.14 -15.98 63.59
C LYS A 234 -38.81 -15.46 62.32
N GLN A 235 -39.66 -14.43 62.41
CA GLN A 235 -40.29 -13.79 61.25
C GLN A 235 -39.25 -13.10 60.36
N VAL A 236 -38.34 -12.32 60.95
CA VAL A 236 -37.25 -11.62 60.23
C VAL A 236 -36.34 -12.62 59.54
N ASN A 237 -35.97 -13.74 60.19
CA ASN A 237 -35.17 -14.79 59.56
C ASN A 237 -35.91 -15.47 58.39
N GLY A 238 -37.23 -15.71 58.50
CA GLY A 238 -38.04 -16.22 57.40
C GLY A 238 -38.04 -15.27 56.20
N LEU A 239 -38.32 -13.98 56.43
CA LEU A 239 -38.26 -12.94 55.40
C LEU A 239 -36.85 -12.79 54.79
N PHE A 240 -35.79 -12.99 55.58
CA PHE A 240 -34.42 -12.98 55.08
C PHE A 240 -34.16 -14.15 54.11
N GLN A 241 -34.60 -15.36 54.45
CA GLN A 241 -34.48 -16.53 53.59
C GLN A 241 -35.32 -16.39 52.30
N GLU A 242 -36.52 -15.81 52.37
CA GLU A 242 -37.30 -15.44 51.19
C GLU A 242 -36.56 -14.44 50.30
N ARG A 243 -35.96 -13.40 50.89
CA ARG A 243 -35.18 -12.39 50.15
C ARG A 243 -33.94 -13.00 49.51
N GLU A 244 -33.18 -13.81 50.23
CA GLU A 244 -32.03 -14.55 49.71
C GLU A 244 -32.43 -15.44 48.52
N ALA A 245 -33.58 -16.13 48.60
CA ALA A 245 -34.13 -16.92 47.50
C ALA A 245 -34.57 -16.06 46.29
N THR A 246 -35.12 -14.86 46.50
CA THR A 246 -35.43 -13.93 45.40
C THR A 246 -34.17 -13.35 44.75
N ILE A 247 -33.13 -13.03 45.53
CA ILE A 247 -31.85 -12.54 45.03
C ILE A 247 -31.19 -13.62 44.16
N LYS A 248 -31.09 -14.86 44.64
CA LYS A 248 -30.51 -15.98 43.87
C LYS A 248 -31.21 -16.22 42.52
N LYS A 249 -32.54 -16.03 42.46
CA LYS A 249 -33.28 -16.09 41.19
C LYS A 249 -32.90 -14.93 40.27
N LEU A 250 -32.96 -13.69 40.76
CA LEU A 250 -32.59 -12.50 39.99
C LEU A 250 -31.14 -12.52 39.48
N THR A 251 -30.21 -13.10 40.25
CA THR A 251 -28.81 -13.30 39.82
C THR A 251 -28.72 -14.30 38.66
N GLU A 252 -29.47 -15.39 38.69
CA GLU A 252 -29.51 -16.37 37.61
C GLU A 252 -30.24 -15.83 36.38
N ASP A 253 -31.36 -15.11 36.56
CA ASP A 253 -32.08 -14.40 35.49
C ASP A 253 -31.16 -13.37 34.80
N TYR A 254 -30.37 -12.61 35.59
CA TYR A 254 -29.39 -11.65 35.08
C TYR A 254 -28.23 -12.34 34.32
N LYS A 255 -27.73 -13.46 34.83
CA LYS A 255 -26.71 -14.28 34.17
C LYS A 255 -27.22 -14.81 32.82
N GLN A 256 -28.44 -15.33 32.76
CA GLN A 256 -29.06 -15.80 31.51
C GLN A 256 -29.30 -14.63 30.52
N ALA A 257 -29.74 -13.46 31.01
CA ALA A 257 -29.87 -12.27 30.18
C ALA A 257 -28.52 -11.78 29.60
N ARG A 258 -27.43 -11.89 30.38
CA ARG A 258 -26.07 -11.61 29.92
C ARG A 258 -25.60 -12.61 28.87
N GLU A 259 -25.77 -13.92 29.10
CA GLU A 259 -25.42 -14.98 28.15
C GLU A 259 -26.16 -14.81 26.81
N MET A 260 -27.45 -14.46 26.85
CA MET A 260 -28.24 -14.12 25.66
C MET A 260 -27.70 -12.89 24.93
N LEU A 261 -27.30 -11.83 25.65
CA LEU A 261 -26.74 -10.61 25.06
C LEU A 261 -25.39 -10.90 24.37
N GLU A 262 -24.54 -11.72 25.00
CA GLU A 262 -23.25 -12.15 24.45
C GLU A 262 -23.44 -13.01 23.18
N GLU A 263 -24.47 -13.85 23.14
CA GLU A 263 -24.86 -14.59 21.93
C GLU A 263 -25.36 -13.66 20.80
N TYR A 264 -26.14 -12.62 21.13
CA TYR A 264 -26.58 -11.62 20.15
C TYR A 264 -25.42 -10.77 19.60
N MET A 265 -24.45 -10.40 20.45
CA MET A 265 -23.23 -9.70 20.01
C MET A 265 -22.41 -10.54 19.03
N SER A 266 -22.16 -11.82 19.35
CA SER A 266 -21.44 -12.74 18.47
C SER A 266 -22.15 -12.92 17.11
N LYS A 267 -23.49 -13.02 17.11
CA LYS A 267 -24.30 -13.06 15.88
C LYS A 267 -24.21 -11.76 15.06
N LEU A 268 -24.14 -10.61 15.72
CA LEU A 268 -23.96 -9.30 15.05
C LEU A 268 -22.60 -9.25 14.36
N GLU A 269 -21.51 -9.56 15.06
CA GLU A 269 -20.14 -9.63 14.51
C GLU A 269 -20.05 -10.62 13.34
N GLU A 270 -20.73 -11.77 13.41
CA GLU A 270 -20.84 -12.71 12.29
C GLU A 270 -21.58 -12.13 11.08
N THR A 271 -22.57 -11.26 11.26
CA THR A 271 -23.24 -10.58 10.15
C THR A 271 -22.40 -9.44 9.58
N GLU A 272 -21.72 -8.66 10.42
CA GLU A 272 -20.82 -7.59 9.97
C GLU A 272 -19.62 -8.14 9.18
N ARG A 273 -19.01 -9.23 9.65
CA ARG A 273 -17.93 -9.92 8.92
C ARG A 273 -18.39 -10.39 7.54
N ARG A 274 -19.56 -11.05 7.46
CA ARG A 274 -20.16 -11.49 6.19
C ARG A 274 -20.49 -10.32 5.27
N MET A 275 -21.02 -9.21 5.81
CA MET A 275 -21.24 -8.00 5.02
C MET A 275 -19.92 -7.44 4.48
N GLN A 276 -18.85 -7.39 5.29
CA GLN A 276 -17.54 -6.92 4.84
C GLN A 276 -16.89 -7.87 3.80
N GLU A 277 -17.08 -9.18 3.93
CA GLU A 277 -16.70 -10.18 2.92
C GLU A 277 -17.45 -9.92 1.62
N THR A 278 -18.79 -9.85 1.65
CA THR A 278 -19.59 -9.54 0.44
C THR A 278 -19.30 -8.17 -0.16
N GLY A 279 -18.89 -7.17 0.65
CA GLY A 279 -18.49 -5.85 0.17
C GLY A 279 -17.19 -5.87 -0.62
N LYS A 280 -16.20 -6.68 -0.20
CA LYS A 280 -14.98 -6.94 -0.99
C LYS A 280 -15.32 -7.66 -2.30
N ASP A 281 -16.20 -8.65 -2.20
CA ASP A 281 -16.72 -9.46 -3.32
C ASP A 281 -17.53 -8.63 -4.34
N VAL A 282 -18.20 -7.56 -3.89
CA VAL A 282 -18.87 -6.59 -4.77
C VAL A 282 -17.84 -5.66 -5.41
N ALA A 283 -16.93 -5.07 -4.62
CA ALA A 283 -15.91 -4.16 -5.14
C ALA A 283 -14.98 -4.83 -6.19
N SER A 284 -14.66 -6.12 -6.05
CA SER A 284 -13.89 -6.84 -7.08
C SER A 284 -14.69 -7.04 -8.37
N ARG A 285 -15.99 -7.30 -8.28
CA ARG A 285 -16.88 -7.42 -9.46
C ARG A 285 -17.15 -6.07 -10.11
N GLU A 286 -17.20 -4.98 -9.33
CA GLU A 286 -17.29 -3.61 -9.87
C GLU A 286 -16.05 -3.27 -10.70
N ALA A 287 -14.85 -3.62 -10.24
CA ALA A 287 -13.61 -3.48 -11.02
C ALA A 287 -13.59 -4.36 -12.29
N GLU A 288 -14.01 -5.64 -12.20
CA GLU A 288 -14.17 -6.51 -13.38
C GLU A 288 -15.18 -5.92 -14.40
N ILE A 289 -16.25 -5.29 -13.93
CA ILE A 289 -17.23 -4.61 -14.77
C ILE A 289 -16.64 -3.35 -15.43
N GLU A 290 -15.80 -2.58 -14.73
CA GLU A 290 -15.12 -1.40 -15.28
C GLU A 290 -14.11 -1.79 -16.39
N GLU A 291 -13.28 -2.82 -16.15
CA GLU A 291 -12.40 -3.39 -17.20
C GLU A 291 -13.19 -3.88 -18.41
N LEU A 292 -14.31 -4.56 -18.19
CA LEU A 292 -15.20 -5.01 -19.27
C LEU A 292 -15.83 -3.84 -20.03
N GLN A 293 -16.25 -2.77 -19.35
CA GLN A 293 -16.77 -1.55 -19.99
C GLN A 293 -15.72 -0.90 -20.89
N GLU A 294 -14.46 -0.76 -20.44
CA GLU A 294 -13.37 -0.30 -21.30
C GLU A 294 -13.19 -1.20 -22.54
N THR A 295 -13.30 -2.53 -22.38
CA THR A 295 -13.16 -3.45 -23.52
C THR A 295 -14.30 -3.30 -24.53
N VAL A 296 -15.52 -3.07 -24.06
CA VAL A 296 -16.70 -2.84 -24.90
C VAL A 296 -16.57 -1.51 -25.65
N GLU A 297 -16.15 -0.43 -24.99
CA GLU A 297 -15.97 0.87 -25.64
C GLU A 297 -14.82 0.86 -26.66
N ARG A 298 -13.71 0.18 -26.34
CA ARG A 298 -12.59 -0.04 -27.26
C ARG A 298 -13.03 -0.80 -28.52
N LEU A 299 -13.85 -1.84 -28.38
CA LEU A 299 -14.42 -2.60 -29.50
C LEU A 299 -15.47 -1.80 -30.27
N ARG A 300 -16.28 -0.99 -29.59
CA ARG A 300 -17.27 -0.08 -30.18
C ARG A 300 -16.60 0.90 -31.13
N ASN A 301 -15.54 1.56 -30.66
CA ASN A 301 -14.75 2.52 -31.43
C ASN A 301 -14.06 1.82 -32.63
N GLN A 302 -13.58 0.58 -32.45
CA GLN A 302 -13.03 -0.22 -33.56
C GLN A 302 -14.09 -0.56 -34.63
N VAL A 303 -15.31 -0.91 -34.22
CA VAL A 303 -16.43 -1.17 -35.14
C VAL A 303 -16.85 0.10 -35.88
N GLU A 304 -16.86 1.26 -35.21
CA GLU A 304 -17.17 2.56 -35.80
C GLU A 304 -16.14 2.94 -36.89
N MET A 305 -14.84 2.87 -36.60
CA MET A 305 -13.78 3.06 -37.59
C MET A 305 -13.89 2.07 -38.78
N LYS A 306 -14.32 0.82 -38.55
CA LYS A 306 -14.55 -0.14 -39.64
C LYS A 306 -15.84 0.12 -40.42
N GLY A 307 -16.83 0.77 -39.83
CA GLY A 307 -17.98 1.33 -40.54
C GLY A 307 -17.54 2.40 -41.54
N GLU A 308 -16.75 3.38 -41.07
CA GLU A 308 -16.20 4.44 -41.92
C GLU A 308 -15.33 3.89 -43.07
N GLU A 309 -14.47 2.90 -42.80
CA GLU A 309 -13.68 2.23 -43.85
C GLU A 309 -14.56 1.55 -44.91
N VAL A 310 -15.62 0.86 -44.49
CA VAL A 310 -16.57 0.19 -45.40
C VAL A 310 -17.36 1.20 -46.22
N GLU A 311 -17.82 2.30 -45.64
CA GLU A 311 -18.53 3.36 -46.36
C GLU A 311 -17.62 4.04 -47.39
N ASN A 312 -16.38 4.39 -47.00
CA ASN A 312 -15.34 4.89 -47.90
C ASN A 312 -15.02 3.93 -49.06
N LEU A 313 -15.05 2.61 -48.83
CA LEU A 313 -14.87 1.60 -49.87
C LEU A 313 -16.11 1.46 -50.75
N MET A 314 -17.31 1.59 -50.19
CA MET A 314 -18.57 1.55 -50.93
C MET A 314 -18.70 2.76 -51.86
N GLU A 315 -18.32 3.96 -51.42
CA GLU A 315 -18.23 5.14 -52.30
C GLU A 315 -17.24 4.91 -53.45
N LYS A 316 -16.06 4.34 -53.19
CA LYS A 316 -15.06 4.02 -54.22
C LYS A 316 -15.60 2.99 -55.21
N MET A 317 -16.28 1.95 -54.73
CA MET A 317 -16.95 0.95 -55.55
C MET A 317 -18.03 1.57 -56.44
N ASN A 318 -18.93 2.39 -55.87
CA ASN A 318 -19.98 3.08 -56.60
C ASN A 318 -19.41 4.02 -57.67
N ASN A 319 -18.34 4.76 -57.35
CA ASN A 319 -17.61 5.59 -58.31
C ASN A 319 -16.97 4.79 -59.44
N ILE A 320 -16.42 3.60 -59.16
CA ILE A 320 -15.89 2.68 -60.17
C ILE A 320 -17.02 2.11 -61.03
N GLU A 321 -18.17 1.77 -60.44
CA GLU A 321 -19.31 1.24 -61.19
C GLU A 321 -19.91 2.30 -62.13
N VAL A 322 -20.05 3.55 -61.68
CA VAL A 322 -20.48 4.66 -62.54
C VAL A 322 -19.47 4.90 -63.68
N LYS A 323 -18.16 4.84 -63.40
CA LYS A 323 -17.12 4.92 -64.44
C LYS A 323 -17.21 3.75 -65.43
N LEU A 324 -17.48 2.52 -64.97
CA LEU A 324 -17.65 1.34 -65.82
C LEU A 324 -18.91 1.45 -66.69
N ARG A 325 -20.05 1.85 -66.12
CA ARG A 325 -21.29 2.13 -66.85
C ARG A 325 -21.07 3.20 -67.93
N LEU A 326 -20.37 4.30 -67.61
CA LEU A 326 -19.99 5.35 -68.58
C LEU A 326 -19.00 4.85 -69.65
N SER A 327 -18.05 3.98 -69.29
CA SER A 327 -17.11 3.38 -70.23
C SER A 327 -17.83 2.46 -71.23
N ASN A 328 -18.74 1.61 -70.74
CA ASN A 328 -19.57 0.73 -71.56
C ASN A 328 -20.58 1.54 -72.42
N GLN A 329 -21.04 2.69 -71.93
CA GLN A 329 -21.82 3.64 -72.74
C GLN A 329 -20.99 4.19 -73.91
N LYS A 330 -19.76 4.64 -73.65
CA LYS A 330 -18.82 5.13 -74.67
C LYS A 330 -18.46 4.04 -75.69
N LEU A 331 -18.17 2.83 -75.21
CA LEU A 331 -17.81 1.69 -76.06
C LEU A 331 -18.92 1.40 -77.09
N ARG A 332 -20.17 1.29 -76.65
CA ARG A 332 -21.33 1.07 -77.55
C ARG A 332 -21.50 2.17 -78.59
N VAL A 333 -21.24 3.43 -78.23
CA VAL A 333 -21.27 4.55 -79.19
C VAL A 333 -20.11 4.43 -80.19
N THR A 334 -18.89 4.09 -79.75
CA THR A 334 -17.77 3.87 -80.68
C THR A 334 -17.97 2.66 -81.59
N GLU A 335 -18.57 1.57 -81.11
CA GLU A 335 -18.94 0.39 -81.91
C GLU A 335 -20.05 0.67 -82.93
N GLN A 336 -20.95 1.62 -82.63
CA GLN A 336 -21.91 2.11 -83.61
C GLN A 336 -21.22 2.96 -84.68
N VAL A 337 -20.46 3.99 -84.27
CA VAL A 337 -19.76 4.87 -85.23
C VAL A 337 -18.77 4.10 -86.10
N LEU A 338 -18.08 3.09 -85.58
CA LEU A 338 -17.20 2.23 -86.39
C LEU A 338 -17.98 1.44 -87.45
N ARG A 339 -19.15 0.88 -87.13
CA ARG A 339 -20.00 0.19 -88.12
C ARG A 339 -20.55 1.16 -89.18
N GLU A 340 -21.00 2.34 -88.78
CA GLU A 340 -21.41 3.40 -89.70
C GLU A 340 -20.26 3.78 -90.66
N ARG A 341 -19.02 3.88 -90.16
CA ARG A 341 -17.83 4.14 -91.00
C ARG A 341 -17.44 2.96 -91.89
N GLU A 342 -17.60 1.72 -91.45
CA GLU A 342 -17.42 0.55 -92.32
C GLU A 342 -18.46 0.52 -93.45
N GLU A 343 -19.71 0.90 -93.18
CA GLU A 343 -20.78 0.98 -94.18
C GLU A 343 -20.54 2.13 -95.18
N GLU A 344 -20.06 3.29 -94.71
CA GLU A 344 -19.54 4.36 -95.58
C GLU A 344 -18.39 3.85 -96.47
N LEU A 345 -17.41 3.13 -95.91
CA LEU A 345 -16.27 2.60 -96.64
C LEU A 345 -16.70 1.61 -97.72
N LYS A 346 -17.54 0.62 -97.37
CA LYS A 346 -18.12 -0.34 -98.32
C LYS A 346 -18.90 0.37 -99.44
N SER A 347 -19.59 1.48 -99.13
CA SER A 347 -20.27 2.32 -100.13
C SER A 347 -19.29 3.06 -101.05
N VAL A 348 -18.14 3.52 -100.55
CA VAL A 348 -17.09 4.18 -101.35
C VAL A 348 -16.33 3.17 -102.21
N GLU A 349 -16.02 1.98 -101.69
CA GLU A 349 -15.41 0.87 -102.42
C GLU A 349 -16.30 0.42 -103.58
N ALA A 350 -17.60 0.22 -103.35
CA ALA A 350 -18.56 -0.11 -104.40
C ALA A 350 -18.58 0.95 -105.52
N LYS A 351 -18.61 2.24 -105.16
CA LYS A 351 -18.53 3.36 -106.12
C LYS A 351 -17.18 3.46 -106.83
N HIS A 352 -16.11 2.94 -106.25
CA HIS A 352 -14.79 2.87 -106.91
C HIS A 352 -14.76 1.73 -107.94
N LEU A 353 -15.27 0.54 -107.57
CA LEU A 353 -15.40 -0.60 -108.48
C LEU A 353 -16.34 -0.30 -109.67
N GLU A 354 -17.47 0.39 -109.43
CA GLU A 354 -18.37 0.88 -110.47
C GLU A 354 -17.64 1.81 -111.46
N LYS A 355 -16.88 2.79 -110.96
CA LYS A 355 -16.05 3.68 -111.79
C LYS A 355 -14.95 2.93 -112.54
N GLN A 356 -14.35 1.91 -111.93
CA GLN A 356 -13.34 1.07 -112.56
C GLN A 356 -13.94 0.26 -113.72
N ALA A 357 -15.14 -0.31 -113.55
CA ALA A 357 -15.87 -1.00 -114.60
C ALA A 357 -16.22 -0.05 -115.77
N LEU A 358 -16.77 1.13 -115.48
CA LEU A 358 -17.07 2.16 -116.49
C LEU A 358 -15.81 2.68 -117.23
N LEU A 359 -14.64 2.64 -116.60
CA LEU A 359 -13.36 2.95 -117.25
C LEU A 359 -12.88 1.79 -118.13
N GLN A 360 -13.02 0.54 -117.68
CA GLN A 360 -12.71 -0.64 -118.50
C GLN A 360 -13.62 -0.73 -119.74
N GLU A 361 -14.93 -0.51 -119.58
CA GLU A 361 -15.90 -0.44 -120.68
C GLU A 361 -15.51 0.62 -121.72
N LYS A 362 -15.15 1.83 -121.28
CA LYS A 362 -14.64 2.89 -122.17
C LYS A 362 -13.35 2.50 -122.89
N ILE A 363 -12.42 1.85 -122.19
CA ILE A 363 -11.17 1.35 -122.81
C ILE A 363 -11.50 0.32 -123.89
N VAL A 364 -12.42 -0.62 -123.63
CA VAL A 364 -12.88 -1.61 -124.63
C VAL A 364 -13.50 -0.91 -125.83
N MET A 365 -14.47 0.00 -125.66
CA MET A 365 -15.08 0.73 -126.78
C MET A 365 -14.07 1.57 -127.59
N THR A 366 -13.05 2.16 -126.93
CA THR A 366 -11.96 2.83 -127.67
C THR A 366 -11.10 1.83 -128.45
N HIS A 367 -10.80 0.65 -127.90
CA HIS A 367 -10.08 -0.40 -128.62
C HIS A 367 -10.88 -0.97 -129.80
N GLU A 368 -12.20 -1.12 -129.67
CA GLU A 368 -13.08 -1.56 -130.76
C GLU A 368 -13.15 -0.54 -131.89
N THR A 369 -13.29 0.76 -131.56
CA THR A 369 -13.31 1.83 -132.58
C THR A 369 -11.95 1.99 -133.28
N TYR A 370 -10.83 1.92 -132.55
CA TYR A 370 -9.50 1.87 -133.18
C TYR A 370 -9.30 0.60 -134.02
N GLY A 371 -9.79 -0.56 -133.57
CA GLY A 371 -9.78 -1.82 -134.32
C GLY A 371 -10.56 -1.72 -135.64
N GLY A 372 -11.71 -1.05 -135.63
CA GLY A 372 -12.49 -0.72 -136.82
C GLY A 372 -11.71 0.14 -137.82
N LEU A 373 -11.07 1.23 -137.36
CA LEU A 373 -10.21 2.07 -138.21
C LEU A 373 -9.02 1.30 -138.80
N ILE A 374 -8.37 0.43 -138.02
CA ILE A 374 -7.27 -0.41 -138.50
C ILE A 374 -7.77 -1.36 -139.60
N LYS A 375 -8.93 -1.98 -139.42
CA LYS A 375 -9.54 -2.86 -140.43
C LYS A 375 -9.87 -2.10 -141.72
N GLU A 376 -10.48 -0.93 -141.63
CA GLU A 376 -10.81 -0.06 -142.77
C GLU A 376 -9.54 0.45 -143.50
N MET A 377 -8.42 0.65 -142.78
CA MET A 377 -7.12 0.90 -143.42
C MET A 377 -6.56 -0.34 -144.13
N SER A 378 -6.66 -1.53 -143.52
CA SER A 378 -6.22 -2.79 -144.13
C SER A 378 -6.97 -3.11 -145.42
N GLU A 379 -8.29 -2.95 -145.43
CA GLU A 379 -9.15 -3.17 -146.60
C GLU A 379 -8.79 -2.17 -147.73
N ARG A 380 -8.56 -0.89 -147.42
CA ARG A 380 -8.10 0.13 -148.38
C ARG A 380 -6.68 -0.09 -148.91
N LEU A 381 -5.78 -0.70 -148.12
CA LEU A 381 -4.45 -1.09 -148.59
C LEU A 381 -4.54 -2.27 -149.56
N ASN A 382 -5.33 -3.29 -149.22
CA ASN A 382 -5.47 -4.51 -150.01
C ASN A 382 -5.99 -4.21 -151.43
N TYR A 383 -6.98 -3.31 -151.54
CA TYR A 383 -7.50 -2.84 -152.83
C TYR A 383 -6.41 -2.18 -153.72
N ARG A 384 -5.51 -1.37 -153.14
CA ARG A 384 -4.39 -0.76 -153.89
C ARG A 384 -3.34 -1.77 -154.32
N PHE A 385 -3.07 -2.80 -153.50
CA PHE A 385 -2.14 -3.86 -153.89
C PHE A 385 -2.66 -4.66 -155.10
N GLN A 386 -3.98 -4.87 -155.19
CA GLN A 386 -4.60 -5.55 -156.32
C GLN A 386 -4.50 -4.72 -157.62
N ASP A 387 -4.84 -3.43 -157.57
CA ASP A 387 -4.68 -2.47 -158.69
C ASP A 387 -3.22 -2.35 -159.19
N LEU A 388 -2.25 -2.44 -158.28
CA LEU A 388 -0.83 -2.43 -158.64
C LEU A 388 -0.36 -3.73 -159.31
N SER A 389 -0.91 -4.88 -158.92
CA SER A 389 -0.57 -6.18 -159.51
C SER A 389 -1.01 -6.27 -160.97
N GLU A 390 -2.26 -5.91 -161.25
CA GLU A 390 -2.87 -5.94 -162.60
C GLU A 390 -2.09 -5.04 -163.60
N LYS A 391 -1.56 -3.90 -163.12
CA LYS A 391 -0.70 -2.98 -163.88
C LYS A 391 0.74 -3.47 -164.10
N VAL A 392 1.17 -4.57 -163.47
CA VAL A 392 2.48 -5.19 -163.72
C VAL A 392 2.38 -6.24 -164.82
N GLU A 393 1.35 -7.08 -164.80
CA GLU A 393 1.13 -8.13 -165.81
C GLU A 393 1.02 -7.54 -167.24
N VAL A 394 0.21 -6.49 -167.42
CA VAL A 394 0.03 -5.81 -168.72
C VAL A 394 1.35 -5.26 -169.30
N ARG A 395 2.34 -4.93 -168.46
CA ARG A 395 3.65 -4.44 -168.92
C ARG A 395 4.64 -5.55 -169.25
N LEU A 396 4.49 -6.75 -168.68
CA LEU A 396 5.40 -7.87 -168.96
C LEU A 396 5.24 -8.39 -170.39
N GLY A 397 4.01 -8.60 -170.86
CA GLY A 397 3.76 -9.12 -172.21
C GLY A 397 4.33 -8.25 -173.34
N GLY A 398 4.34 -6.92 -173.17
CA GLY A 398 4.90 -5.99 -174.17
C GLY A 398 6.41 -6.04 -174.34
N PHE A 399 7.16 -6.54 -173.35
CA PHE A 399 8.60 -6.77 -173.47
C PHE A 399 8.94 -8.09 -174.17
N GLU A 400 8.00 -9.05 -174.20
CA GLU A 400 8.27 -10.39 -174.71
C GLU A 400 8.29 -10.42 -176.26
N GLU A 401 7.35 -9.73 -176.92
CA GLU A 401 7.36 -9.56 -178.39
C GLU A 401 8.64 -8.85 -178.89
N THR A 402 9.08 -7.79 -178.20
CA THR A 402 10.23 -6.98 -178.66
C THR A 402 11.56 -7.73 -178.61
N VAL A 403 11.72 -8.69 -177.70
CA VAL A 403 12.93 -9.55 -177.61
C VAL A 403 12.98 -10.59 -178.74
N VAL A 404 11.82 -11.13 -179.17
CA VAL A 404 11.75 -12.10 -180.27
C VAL A 404 12.18 -11.48 -181.60
N GLU A 405 11.70 -10.27 -181.91
CA GLU A 405 12.03 -9.59 -183.17
C GLU A 405 13.51 -9.22 -183.27
N ALA A 406 14.13 -8.77 -182.16
CA ALA A 406 15.55 -8.45 -182.10
C ALA A 406 16.45 -9.68 -182.33
N THR A 407 16.11 -10.82 -181.71
CA THR A 407 16.88 -12.07 -181.81
C THR A 407 16.99 -12.59 -183.25
N LYS A 408 15.93 -12.38 -184.03
CA LYS A 408 15.79 -12.78 -185.44
C LYS A 408 16.69 -11.98 -186.41
N MET A 409 17.08 -10.76 -186.06
CA MET A 409 18.01 -9.95 -186.86
C MET A 409 19.48 -10.37 -186.64
N VAL A 410 19.87 -10.66 -185.39
CA VAL A 410 21.26 -10.97 -185.01
C VAL A 410 21.79 -12.22 -185.73
N LEU A 411 20.95 -13.23 -185.96
CA LEU A 411 21.36 -14.46 -186.66
C LEU A 411 21.89 -14.20 -188.07
N LYS A 412 21.23 -13.35 -188.86
CA LYS A 412 21.64 -13.06 -190.26
C LYS A 412 22.94 -12.27 -190.36
N ALA A 413 23.26 -11.44 -189.36
CA ALA A 413 24.52 -10.71 -189.31
C ALA A 413 25.73 -11.63 -189.03
N LYS A 414 25.51 -12.79 -188.41
CA LYS A 414 26.57 -13.69 -187.94
C LYS A 414 27.26 -14.47 -189.06
N GLU A 415 26.52 -14.83 -190.11
CA GLU A 415 27.04 -15.64 -191.23
C GLU A 415 27.99 -14.81 -192.12
N CYS A 416 27.63 -13.57 -192.42
CA CYS A 416 28.39 -12.68 -193.31
C CYS A 416 29.79 -12.28 -192.77
N VAL A 417 30.03 -12.43 -191.46
CA VAL A 417 31.32 -12.13 -190.81
C VAL A 417 32.28 -13.34 -190.84
N GLY A 418 31.81 -14.53 -191.22
CA GLY A 418 32.61 -15.77 -191.20
C GLY A 418 33.69 -15.84 -192.29
N GLU A 419 33.45 -15.26 -193.47
CA GLU A 419 34.30 -15.45 -194.65
C GLU A 419 35.48 -14.46 -194.66
N MET A 420 35.24 -13.18 -194.37
CA MET A 420 36.27 -12.11 -194.36
C MET A 420 37.38 -12.28 -193.29
N LYS A 421 37.35 -13.34 -192.47
CA LYS A 421 38.44 -13.66 -191.53
C LYS A 421 39.56 -14.49 -192.13
N LYS A 422 39.30 -15.36 -193.11
CA LYS A 422 40.30 -16.33 -193.60
C LYS A 422 41.38 -15.69 -194.48
N GLU A 423 41.04 -14.61 -195.18
CA GLU A 423 41.92 -13.96 -196.15
C GLU A 423 42.97 -13.03 -195.50
N LYS A 424 42.85 -12.74 -194.19
CA LYS A 424 43.74 -11.82 -193.47
C LYS A 424 44.99 -12.51 -192.87
N GLU A 425 44.88 -13.77 -192.45
CA GLU A 425 45.85 -14.39 -191.53
C GLU A 425 47.15 -14.89 -192.20
N GLU A 426 47.21 -15.02 -193.54
CA GLU A 426 48.41 -15.50 -194.26
C GLU A 426 49.40 -14.36 -194.60
N MET A 427 48.95 -13.11 -194.73
CA MET A 427 49.79 -11.97 -195.10
C MET A 427 50.71 -11.47 -193.96
N GLU A 428 50.42 -11.83 -192.70
CA GLU A 428 51.05 -11.19 -191.53
C GLU A 428 52.38 -11.85 -191.11
N LYS A 429 52.58 -13.15 -191.40
CA LYS A 429 53.80 -13.90 -191.03
C LYS A 429 55.04 -13.58 -191.87
N GLY A 430 54.89 -12.96 -193.05
CA GLY A 430 56.01 -12.69 -193.95
C GLY A 430 56.94 -11.54 -193.53
N LYS A 431 56.65 -10.83 -192.42
CA LYS A 431 57.28 -9.54 -192.10
C LYS A 431 58.31 -9.57 -190.95
N GLU A 432 58.10 -10.38 -189.91
CA GLU A 432 58.81 -10.20 -188.63
C GLU A 432 60.25 -10.76 -188.56
N GLU A 433 60.64 -11.69 -189.45
CA GLU A 433 61.97 -12.33 -189.35
C GLU A 433 63.13 -11.53 -189.99
N MET A 434 62.85 -10.64 -190.95
CA MET A 434 63.88 -9.87 -191.66
C MET A 434 64.36 -8.63 -190.88
N GLU A 435 63.52 -8.04 -190.05
CA GLU A 435 63.79 -6.74 -189.39
C GLU A 435 64.78 -6.88 -188.22
N LYS A 436 64.74 -8.02 -187.51
CA LYS A 436 65.45 -8.28 -186.24
C LYS A 436 66.97 -8.51 -186.32
N LYS A 437 67.60 -8.40 -187.51
CA LYS A 437 69.01 -8.81 -187.71
C LYS A 437 69.95 -7.71 -188.21
N LEU A 438 69.46 -6.54 -188.60
CA LEU A 438 70.28 -5.46 -189.18
C LEU A 438 70.47 -4.23 -188.28
N GLU A 439 69.50 -3.86 -187.43
CA GLU A 439 69.67 -2.70 -186.53
C GLU A 439 70.79 -2.89 -185.48
N GLY A 440 71.12 -4.14 -185.14
CA GLY A 440 72.06 -4.45 -184.06
C GLY A 440 73.51 -4.05 -184.28
N GLN A 441 73.95 -3.85 -185.54
CA GLN A 441 75.35 -3.53 -185.86
C GLN A 441 75.64 -2.02 -186.07
N VAL A 442 74.61 -1.15 -186.09
CA VAL A 442 74.77 0.25 -186.52
C VAL A 442 74.90 1.23 -185.35
N ARG A 443 74.13 1.05 -184.26
CA ARG A 443 74.06 2.02 -183.14
C ARG A 443 75.12 1.85 -182.03
N GLU A 444 76.07 0.94 -182.19
CA GLU A 444 77.23 0.83 -181.27
C GLU A 444 78.28 1.89 -181.66
N GLY A 445 78.63 1.98 -182.94
CA GLY A 445 79.59 2.96 -183.48
C GLY A 445 79.14 4.44 -183.46
N GLU A 446 77.89 4.73 -183.09
CA GLU A 446 77.42 6.11 -182.93
C GLU A 446 77.69 6.69 -181.53
N ARG A 447 77.99 5.86 -180.51
CA ARG A 447 78.09 6.33 -179.11
C ARG A 447 79.51 6.71 -178.66
N GLU A 448 80.56 6.05 -179.16
CA GLU A 448 81.96 6.41 -178.84
C GLU A 448 82.38 7.76 -179.46
N LYS A 449 81.65 8.24 -180.47
CA LYS A 449 81.99 9.48 -181.19
C LYS A 449 81.62 10.76 -180.43
N GLU A 450 80.72 10.68 -179.44
CA GLU A 450 80.28 11.86 -178.68
C GLU A 450 81.27 12.25 -177.57
N GLU A 451 82.02 11.28 -177.01
CA GLU A 451 83.08 11.51 -176.01
C GLU A 451 84.21 12.43 -176.54
N LEU A 452 84.38 12.49 -177.86
CA LEU A 452 85.35 13.34 -178.55
C LEU A 452 85.02 14.86 -178.51
N LYS A 453 83.85 15.26 -177.99
CA LYS A 453 83.52 16.68 -177.73
C LYS A 453 83.77 17.13 -176.29
N GLU A 454 83.66 16.23 -175.32
CA GLU A 454 83.66 16.60 -173.90
C GLU A 454 85.06 17.04 -173.42
N SER A 455 86.12 16.45 -174.00
CA SER A 455 87.52 16.75 -173.65
C SER A 455 88.12 18.01 -174.28
N LEU A 456 87.51 18.62 -175.32
CA LEU A 456 88.01 19.90 -175.88
C LEU A 456 87.89 21.06 -174.87
N LEU A 457 87.01 20.92 -173.87
CA LEU A 457 86.89 21.83 -172.73
C LEU A 457 88.06 21.70 -171.73
N GLY A 458 88.83 20.60 -171.79
CA GLY A 458 90.03 20.35 -170.98
C GLY A 458 91.23 21.24 -171.35
N LEU A 459 91.23 21.86 -172.53
CA LEU A 459 92.26 22.85 -172.94
C LEU A 459 92.30 24.10 -172.03
N GLY A 460 91.31 24.30 -171.17
CA GLY A 460 91.36 25.29 -170.09
C GLY A 460 92.12 24.82 -168.84
N GLU A 461 92.11 23.51 -168.54
CA GLU A 461 92.73 22.90 -167.36
C GLU A 461 94.25 22.77 -167.53
N GLU A 462 94.69 22.28 -168.69
CA GLU A 462 96.12 22.21 -169.01
C GLU A 462 96.75 23.60 -169.13
N LYS A 463 95.99 24.62 -169.54
CA LYS A 463 96.43 26.02 -169.44
C LYS A 463 96.52 26.48 -167.98
N ARG A 464 95.62 26.05 -167.09
CA ARG A 464 95.71 26.32 -165.64
C ARG A 464 96.90 25.59 -164.97
N GLU A 465 97.38 24.48 -165.51
CA GLU A 465 98.57 23.76 -165.00
C GLU A 465 99.88 24.24 -165.64
N ALA A 466 99.91 24.51 -166.94
CA ALA A 466 101.05 25.11 -167.62
C ALA A 466 101.35 26.53 -167.09
N ILE A 467 100.33 27.29 -166.68
CA ILE A 467 100.51 28.55 -165.94
C ILE A 467 101.16 28.29 -164.56
N ARG A 468 100.82 27.20 -163.85
CA ARG A 468 101.50 26.80 -162.61
C ARG A 468 102.96 26.38 -162.83
N GLN A 469 103.26 25.65 -163.91
CA GLN A 469 104.65 25.32 -164.26
C GLN A 469 105.46 26.56 -164.70
N LEU A 470 104.84 27.48 -165.44
CA LEU A 470 105.42 28.80 -165.74
C LEU A 470 105.72 29.57 -164.45
N CYS A 471 104.83 29.54 -163.44
CA CYS A 471 105.13 30.11 -162.13
C CYS A 471 106.38 29.46 -161.51
N VAL A 472 106.45 28.13 -161.38
CA VAL A 472 107.62 27.44 -160.78
C VAL A 472 108.93 27.82 -161.47
N TRP A 473 108.98 27.84 -162.81
CA TRP A 473 110.22 28.08 -163.55
C TRP A 473 110.59 29.56 -163.68
N THR A 474 109.59 30.45 -163.81
CA THR A 474 109.82 31.91 -163.89
C THR A 474 110.17 32.51 -162.54
N GLU A 475 109.69 31.92 -161.44
CA GLU A 475 109.73 32.53 -160.12
C GLU A 475 111.08 32.47 -159.44
N HIS A 476 111.71 31.30 -159.33
CA HIS A 476 112.72 31.11 -158.29
C HIS A 476 114.11 30.71 -158.76
N HIS A 477 114.35 30.24 -159.98
CA HIS A 477 115.71 29.92 -160.42
C HIS A 477 116.04 30.56 -161.77
N ARG A 478 115.93 31.89 -162.00
CA ARG A 478 115.87 33.13 -161.17
C ARG A 478 116.95 33.36 -160.09
N ASP A 479 117.03 32.58 -159.03
CA ASP A 479 118.32 32.33 -158.37
C ASP A 479 119.27 31.67 -159.39
N ARG A 480 120.57 31.67 -159.11
CA ARG A 480 121.50 30.69 -159.68
C ARG A 480 121.56 30.63 -161.25
N CYS A 481 121.49 31.69 -162.07
CA CYS A 481 121.37 33.18 -161.96
C CYS A 481 122.15 33.94 -160.86
N GLU A 482 122.91 33.20 -160.08
CA GLU A 482 123.88 33.52 -159.02
C GLU A 482 124.93 32.39 -159.06
N TYR A 483 125.10 31.79 -160.24
CA TYR A 483 126.22 30.96 -160.65
C TYR A 483 126.21 30.85 -162.20
N LEU A 484 126.16 31.91 -163.03
CA LEU A 484 126.33 33.38 -162.85
C LEU A 484 127.28 33.77 -161.71
N GLU A 485 128.57 33.53 -161.95
CA GLU A 485 129.53 32.94 -161.01
C GLU A 485 129.76 31.47 -161.45
N GLU A 486 130.90 31.04 -161.94
CA GLU A 486 132.17 31.70 -162.11
C GLU A 486 132.73 31.30 -163.49
N VAL A 487 133.52 32.11 -164.19
CA VAL A 487 134.85 32.58 -163.77
C VAL A 487 135.82 31.41 -163.45
N LEU A 488 135.33 30.17 -163.30
CA LEU A 488 136.04 28.99 -162.81
C LEU A 488 135.97 27.80 -163.80
N SER A 489 136.95 27.63 -164.69
CA SER A 489 137.98 28.60 -165.06
C SER A 489 138.66 28.21 -166.37
N LYS A 490 139.04 29.20 -167.17
CA LYS A 490 140.43 29.65 -167.45
C LYS A 490 141.59 28.62 -167.51
N MET A 491 141.36 27.30 -167.56
CA MET A 491 142.38 26.24 -167.58
C MET A 491 141.94 25.12 -168.55
N VAL A 492 142.35 25.19 -169.82
CA VAL A 492 143.64 24.71 -170.39
C VAL A 492 143.56 23.20 -170.71
N VAL A 493 143.48 22.75 -171.98
CA VAL A 493 144.37 22.88 -173.18
C VAL A 493 145.53 21.86 -173.18
N ALA A 494 145.89 21.36 -174.39
CA ALA A 494 146.90 20.33 -174.72
C ALA A 494 146.47 18.87 -174.41
N ARG A 495 146.82 17.80 -175.17
CA ARG A 495 147.59 17.55 -176.43
C ARG A 495 146.91 16.33 -177.14
N GLY A 496 147.13 15.93 -178.40
CA GLY A 496 148.37 15.79 -179.19
C GLY A 496 149.04 14.42 -178.92
N GLN A 497 149.42 13.56 -179.88
CA GLN A 497 149.62 13.72 -181.34
C GLN A 497 149.85 12.32 -182.03
N ARG A 498 149.83 12.26 -183.38
CA ARG A 498 150.34 11.20 -184.31
C ARG A 498 149.38 10.02 -184.60
N ARG A 499 149.10 9.57 -185.84
CA ARG A 499 149.83 9.38 -187.15
C ARG A 499 150.45 7.98 -187.28
N SER A 500 149.91 7.10 -188.15
CA SER A 500 150.62 6.34 -189.22
C SER A 500 149.80 5.15 -189.81
N GLN A 501 150.27 4.65 -190.94
CA GLN A 501 149.83 3.56 -191.83
C GLN A 501 149.30 2.25 -191.19
N ARG A 502 148.22 1.67 -191.76
CA ARG A 502 148.26 0.37 -192.47
C ARG A 502 146.98 0.11 -193.28
N ALA A 503 147.07 -0.84 -194.22
CA ALA A 503 146.01 -1.38 -195.11
C ALA A 503 145.42 -0.35 -196.09
#